data_AF-A0A0R0CA94-F1
#
_entry.id   AF-A0A0R0CA94-F1
#
_cell.length_a   1.000
_cell.length_b   1.000
_cell.length_c   1.000
_cell.angle_alpha   90.00
_cell.angle_beta   90.00
_cell.angle_gamma   90.00
#
_symmetry.space_group_name_H-M   'P 1'
#
loop_
_entity.id
_entity.type
_entity.pdbx_description
1 polymer ?
#
loop_
_entity_poly.entity_id
_entity_poly.type
_entity_poly.pdbx_seq_one_letter_code
_entity_poly.pdbx_strand_id
1 'polypeptide(L)'
;MSDETTPSRPSLATFLHGKPAPKPEDAVAVDANEAATPPAAELLPASEPEAPVSEPLEIAHPVARDAASEQVVDPVDTADDAESEAASGPAPSFSRSARASRAAAHVTPRWQWALVAGLALLLGVQILIADRARLAADAGTRPLVSALCTVLRCSLPAWHEPSAYTMLSRDIRPAPGQPGVLQVHASFRNDARWAQAWPALRLSLSDADGRVIGRRTFQPAEYLGPTADPQARLEQGQSAQVSFQLHEPAAATVAFSFEFH
;
A
#
# COMPACT_ATOMS: atom_id res chain seq x y z
N MET A 1 43.04 -23.58 26.41
CA MET A 1 41.86 -23.00 25.72
C MET A 1 42.21 -21.55 25.48
N SER A 2 42.61 -21.23 24.25
CA SER A 2 42.98 -19.87 23.86
C SER A 2 41.70 -19.15 23.46
N ASP A 3 41.31 -18.14 24.25
CA ASP A 3 40.24 -17.22 23.87
C ASP A 3 40.78 -16.26 22.79
N GLU A 4 40.23 -16.40 21.59
CA GLU A 4 40.52 -15.55 20.44
C GLU A 4 39.63 -14.31 20.54
N THR A 5 40.13 -13.28 21.24
CA THR A 5 39.49 -11.97 21.31
C THR A 5 39.52 -11.31 19.93
N THR A 6 38.38 -11.35 19.22
CA THR A 6 38.18 -10.62 17.96
C THR A 6 38.27 -9.12 18.23
N PRO A 7 39.14 -8.36 17.53
CA PRO A 7 39.25 -6.92 17.76
C PRO A 7 38.00 -6.18 17.27
N SER A 8 37.43 -5.35 18.15
CA SER A 8 36.32 -4.44 17.82
C SER A 8 36.78 -3.47 16.73
N ARG A 9 36.18 -3.57 15.54
CA ARG A 9 36.48 -2.65 14.43
C ARG A 9 35.97 -1.24 14.77
N PRO A 10 36.72 -0.17 14.44
CA PRO A 10 36.30 1.19 14.72
C PRO A 10 35.07 1.58 13.87
N SER A 11 34.23 2.47 14.42
CA SER A 11 33.02 2.97 13.76
C SER A 11 33.34 3.90 12.58
N LEU A 12 32.46 3.98 11.59
CA LEU A 12 32.61 4.87 10.44
C LEU A 12 32.64 6.33 10.86
N ALA A 13 31.87 6.72 11.89
CA ALA A 13 31.93 8.08 12.40
C ALA A 13 33.37 8.46 12.76
N THR A 14 34.13 7.54 13.36
CA THR A 14 35.55 7.75 13.68
C THR A 14 36.43 7.81 12.43
N PHE A 15 36.16 7.00 11.41
CA PHE A 15 36.91 7.04 10.14
C PHE A 15 36.69 8.35 9.36
N LEU A 16 35.44 8.81 9.29
CA LEU A 16 35.07 10.03 8.56
C LEU A 16 35.50 11.31 9.29
N HIS A 17 35.72 11.25 10.61
CA HIS A 17 36.29 12.34 11.41
C HIS A 17 37.81 12.55 11.23
N GLY A 18 38.43 11.92 10.23
CA GLY A 18 39.85 11.96 9.90
C GLY A 18 40.63 13.11 10.57
N LYS A 19 41.48 12.73 11.54
CA LYS A 19 42.36 13.60 12.32
C LYS A 19 42.93 14.72 11.44
N PRO A 20 42.73 16.01 11.77
CA PRO A 20 43.43 17.10 11.09
C PRO A 20 44.93 16.85 11.25
N ALA A 21 45.68 16.88 10.15
CA ALA A 21 47.14 16.82 10.21
C ALA A 21 47.65 17.92 11.18
N PRO A 22 48.46 17.58 12.19
CA PRO A 22 49.03 18.60 13.06
C PRO A 22 49.99 19.47 12.24
N LYS A 23 49.65 20.76 12.11
CA LYS A 23 50.59 21.80 11.71
C LYS A 23 51.66 21.90 12.82
N PRO A 24 52.96 21.96 12.47
CA PRO A 24 54.03 21.92 13.47
C PRO A 24 54.33 23.33 13.96
N GLU A 25 53.52 23.91 14.85
CA GLU A 25 53.89 25.14 15.54
C GLU A 25 53.47 25.09 17.02
N ASP A 26 54.51 25.06 17.85
CA ASP A 26 54.63 25.50 19.23
C ASP A 26 53.84 24.82 20.35
N ALA A 27 54.57 23.94 21.03
CA ALA A 27 54.32 23.51 22.38
C ALA A 27 54.36 24.69 23.36
N VAL A 28 53.27 24.93 24.09
CA VAL A 28 53.31 25.45 25.47
C VAL A 28 52.18 24.82 26.29
N ALA A 29 52.55 24.55 27.54
CA ALA A 29 51.94 23.76 28.58
C ALA A 29 50.67 24.36 29.24
N VAL A 30 50.27 23.65 30.32
CA VAL A 30 49.44 24.05 31.49
C VAL A 30 47.97 23.64 31.34
N ASP A 31 47.28 23.00 32.28
CA ASP A 31 47.56 22.23 33.51
C ASP A 31 46.19 21.61 33.88
N ALA A 32 46.22 20.62 34.77
CA ALA A 32 45.14 19.81 35.31
C ALA A 32 43.85 20.56 35.72
N ASN A 33 42.70 19.92 35.51
CA ASN A 33 41.79 19.72 36.64
C ASN A 33 40.96 18.44 36.51
N GLU A 34 40.71 17.86 37.67
CA GLU A 34 40.34 16.50 38.01
C GLU A 34 38.82 16.38 38.33
N ALA A 35 38.36 15.13 38.34
CA ALA A 35 37.17 14.59 39.00
C ALA A 35 35.78 14.86 38.40
N ALA A 36 35.13 13.79 37.92
CA ALA A 36 34.07 13.11 38.67
C ALA A 36 33.61 11.82 37.96
N THR A 37 33.68 10.70 38.69
CA THR A 37 33.10 9.38 38.35
C THR A 37 31.87 9.12 39.27
N PRO A 38 31.11 8.00 39.13
CA PRO A 38 29.71 7.92 38.72
C PRO A 38 28.76 7.58 39.91
N PRO A 39 27.53 7.07 39.64
CA PRO A 39 27.41 5.62 39.82
C PRO A 39 26.49 4.87 38.80
N ALA A 40 26.84 3.58 38.67
CA ALA A 40 26.06 2.41 38.25
C ALA A 40 24.87 2.13 39.22
N ALA A 41 23.89 1.23 39.04
CA ALA A 41 23.37 0.34 38.00
C ALA A 41 22.12 -0.36 38.62
N GLU A 42 21.14 -0.80 37.82
CA GLU A 42 20.26 -1.96 38.08
C GLU A 42 19.49 -2.26 36.76
N LEU A 43 19.79 -3.27 35.92
CA LEU A 43 19.58 -4.74 36.01
C LEU A 43 18.12 -5.08 36.37
N LEU A 44 17.20 -5.56 35.52
CA LEU A 44 17.09 -6.75 34.62
C LEU A 44 15.58 -6.81 34.15
N PRO A 45 15.06 -7.83 33.43
CA PRO A 45 15.49 -8.46 32.18
C PRO A 45 14.33 -8.61 31.15
N ALA A 46 14.67 -9.30 30.06
CA ALA A 46 13.89 -9.75 28.91
C ALA A 46 12.49 -10.34 29.15
N SER A 47 11.62 -10.15 28.17
CA SER A 47 10.53 -11.07 27.85
C SER A 47 10.30 -11.12 26.33
N GLU A 48 10.47 -12.32 25.78
CA GLU A 48 10.26 -12.75 24.40
C GLU A 48 8.84 -12.49 23.87
N PRO A 49 8.66 -12.49 22.53
CA PRO A 49 7.37 -12.24 21.89
C PRO A 49 6.55 -13.53 21.76
N GLU A 50 5.35 -13.56 22.33
CA GLU A 50 4.34 -14.58 22.02
C GLU A 50 3.62 -14.25 20.70
N ALA A 51 3.75 -15.16 19.74
CA ALA A 51 2.88 -15.29 18.59
C ALA A 51 1.67 -16.18 18.93
N PRO A 52 0.50 -15.90 18.35
CA PRO A 52 -0.42 -16.97 17.95
C PRO A 52 -0.65 -16.88 16.44
N VAL A 53 -0.15 -17.86 15.66
CA VAL A 53 -0.85 -19.09 15.27
C VAL A 53 -2.10 -18.78 14.44
N SER A 54 -1.88 -18.85 13.12
CA SER A 54 -2.88 -18.86 12.06
C SER A 54 -3.56 -20.23 12.00
N GLU A 55 -4.88 -20.29 12.16
CA GLU A 55 -5.68 -21.46 11.75
C GLU A 55 -6.13 -21.27 10.28
N PRO A 56 -5.92 -22.25 9.39
CA PRO A 56 -6.51 -22.24 8.05
C PRO A 56 -7.86 -22.97 8.07
N LEU A 57 -8.94 -22.23 7.79
CA LEU A 57 -10.24 -22.81 7.50
C LEU A 57 -10.29 -23.26 6.03
N GLU A 58 -10.13 -24.56 5.86
CA GLU A 58 -10.33 -25.34 4.66
C GLU A 58 -11.82 -25.38 4.29
N ILE A 59 -12.21 -24.84 3.13
CA ILE A 59 -13.53 -25.06 2.54
C ILE A 59 -13.34 -25.77 1.21
N ALA A 60 -13.68 -27.06 1.22
CA ALA A 60 -13.63 -27.97 0.11
C ALA A 60 -14.67 -27.62 -0.99
N HIS A 61 -14.22 -27.71 -2.24
CA HIS A 61 -15.06 -27.78 -3.43
C HIS A 61 -15.82 -29.11 -3.51
N PRO A 62 -17.06 -29.13 -3.99
CA PRO A 62 -17.62 -30.30 -4.64
C PRO A 62 -17.78 -30.08 -6.15
N VAL A 63 -16.84 -30.70 -6.87
CA VAL A 63 -17.00 -31.61 -8.01
C VAL A 63 -18.32 -31.55 -8.78
N ALA A 64 -18.16 -31.28 -10.08
CA ALA A 64 -19.13 -31.50 -11.15
C ALA A 64 -19.66 -32.94 -11.22
N ARG A 65 -20.96 -33.08 -11.52
CA ARG A 65 -21.50 -34.29 -12.16
C ARG A 65 -22.30 -33.89 -13.39
N ASP A 66 -21.79 -34.39 -14.50
CA ASP A 66 -22.36 -34.44 -15.83
C ASP A 66 -23.31 -35.65 -15.96
N ALA A 67 -23.99 -35.74 -17.11
CA ALA A 67 -24.92 -36.76 -17.60
C ALA A 67 -26.40 -36.55 -17.19
N ALA A 68 -27.26 -36.00 -18.05
CA ALA A 68 -27.75 -36.55 -19.32
C ALA A 68 -28.51 -37.88 -19.13
N SER A 69 -29.83 -37.82 -19.29
CA SER A 69 -30.64 -38.98 -19.65
C SER A 69 -31.76 -38.51 -20.57
N GLU A 70 -31.41 -38.48 -21.85
CA GLU A 70 -32.33 -38.67 -22.97
C GLU A 70 -33.04 -40.02 -22.80
N GLN A 71 -34.36 -40.02 -22.82
CA GLN A 71 -35.13 -41.21 -23.22
C GLN A 71 -35.89 -40.88 -24.49
N VAL A 72 -35.28 -41.32 -25.58
CA VAL A 72 -35.85 -41.60 -26.88
C VAL A 72 -36.79 -42.79 -26.73
N VAL A 73 -38.04 -42.63 -27.14
CA VAL A 73 -38.86 -43.73 -27.66
C VAL A 73 -39.49 -43.22 -28.94
N ASP A 74 -38.99 -43.71 -30.04
CA ASP A 74 -39.41 -43.47 -31.42
C ASP A 74 -40.38 -44.61 -31.87
N PRO A 75 -41.00 -44.54 -33.06
CA PRO A 75 -42.45 -44.59 -33.23
C PRO A 75 -42.92 -45.85 -33.99
N VAL A 76 -44.16 -46.29 -33.81
CA VAL A 76 -44.86 -47.18 -34.76
C VAL A 76 -46.38 -46.97 -34.69
N ASP A 77 -46.97 -46.80 -35.88
CA ASP A 77 -48.36 -47.04 -36.31
C ASP A 77 -49.51 -46.38 -35.52
N THR A 78 -50.51 -45.79 -36.16
CA THR A 78 -51.05 -46.00 -37.50
C THR A 78 -51.85 -44.74 -37.83
N ALA A 79 -51.72 -44.26 -39.06
CA ALA A 79 -52.71 -43.38 -39.63
C ALA A 79 -54.01 -44.18 -39.75
N ASP A 80 -54.97 -43.91 -38.87
CA ASP A 80 -56.36 -44.25 -39.10
C ASP A 80 -57.09 -42.92 -39.32
N ASP A 81 -57.42 -42.69 -40.59
CA ASP A 81 -58.41 -41.75 -41.06
C ASP A 81 -59.76 -42.09 -40.41
N ALA A 82 -59.93 -41.66 -39.17
CA ALA A 82 -61.23 -41.48 -38.57
C ALA A 82 -61.52 -39.98 -38.60
N GLU A 83 -62.29 -39.61 -39.61
CA GLU A 83 -63.07 -38.41 -39.76
C GLU A 83 -63.69 -37.99 -38.42
N SER A 84 -62.91 -37.31 -37.59
CA SER A 84 -63.39 -36.63 -36.41
C SER A 84 -63.88 -35.29 -36.91
N GLU A 85 -65.13 -35.29 -37.40
CA GLU A 85 -66.04 -34.16 -37.34
C GLU A 85 -66.05 -33.64 -35.89
N ALA A 86 -65.02 -32.86 -35.55
CA ALA A 86 -64.95 -32.11 -34.32
C ALA A 86 -66.00 -31.04 -34.46
N ALA A 87 -67.20 -31.39 -34.02
CA ALA A 87 -68.31 -30.50 -33.78
C ALA A 87 -67.76 -29.15 -33.32
N SER A 88 -67.93 -28.13 -34.18
CA SER A 88 -67.83 -26.74 -33.79
C SER A 88 -68.99 -26.43 -32.84
N GLY A 89 -68.95 -27.03 -31.66
CA GLY A 89 -69.70 -26.55 -30.51
C GLY A 89 -69.04 -25.25 -30.04
N PRO A 90 -69.82 -24.23 -29.65
CA PRO A 90 -69.25 -23.01 -29.12
C PRO A 90 -68.39 -23.39 -27.90
N ALA A 91 -67.08 -23.19 -28.02
CA ALA A 91 -66.16 -23.40 -26.90
C ALA A 91 -66.72 -22.65 -25.68
N PRO A 92 -66.81 -23.31 -24.51
CA PRO A 92 -67.41 -22.72 -23.34
C PRO A 92 -66.75 -21.39 -22.99
N SER A 93 -67.56 -20.42 -22.56
CA SER A 93 -67.11 -19.04 -22.28
C SER A 93 -65.95 -18.95 -21.30
N PHE A 94 -65.78 -19.94 -20.42
CA PHE A 94 -64.68 -20.04 -19.46
C PHE A 94 -63.30 -20.34 -20.10
N SER A 95 -63.24 -21.02 -21.25
CA SER A 95 -61.97 -21.29 -21.95
C SER A 95 -61.51 -20.11 -22.81
N ARG A 96 -62.45 -19.29 -23.29
CA ARG A 96 -62.14 -18.00 -23.95
C ARG A 96 -61.62 -16.97 -22.97
N SER A 97 -62.18 -16.91 -21.76
CA SER A 97 -61.73 -15.97 -20.72
C SER A 97 -60.35 -16.35 -20.16
N ALA A 98 -60.04 -17.64 -19.99
CA ALA A 98 -58.71 -18.09 -19.56
C ALA A 98 -57.59 -17.88 -20.62
N ARG A 99 -57.95 -17.75 -21.92
CA ARG A 99 -57.02 -17.41 -23.00
C ARG A 99 -56.89 -15.90 -23.19
N ALA A 100 -58.00 -15.16 -23.04
CA ALA A 100 -58.01 -13.70 -23.03
C ALA A 100 -57.23 -13.12 -21.83
N SER A 101 -57.29 -13.76 -20.67
CA SER A 101 -56.51 -13.36 -19.49
C SER A 101 -55.03 -13.72 -19.57
N ARG A 102 -54.65 -14.79 -20.29
CA ARG A 102 -53.23 -15.12 -20.58
C ARG A 102 -52.63 -14.26 -21.69
N ALA A 103 -53.46 -13.73 -22.60
CA ALA A 103 -53.04 -12.85 -23.69
C ALA A 103 -53.07 -11.35 -23.32
N ALA A 104 -53.47 -11.01 -22.09
CA ALA A 104 -53.11 -9.73 -21.50
C ALA A 104 -51.60 -9.76 -21.25
N ALA A 105 -50.83 -9.53 -22.31
CA ALA A 105 -49.44 -9.17 -22.20
C ALA A 105 -49.39 -8.04 -21.17
N HIS A 106 -48.82 -8.31 -20.01
CA HIS A 106 -48.62 -7.29 -18.99
C HIS A 106 -47.73 -6.24 -19.64
N VAL A 107 -48.33 -5.19 -20.19
CA VAL A 107 -47.61 -4.04 -20.70
C VAL A 107 -47.06 -3.37 -19.46
N THR A 108 -45.82 -3.70 -19.10
CA THR A 108 -45.11 -3.06 -18.00
C THR A 108 -45.21 -1.55 -18.22
N PRO A 109 -45.87 -0.80 -17.32
CA PRO A 109 -46.00 0.64 -17.50
C PRO A 109 -44.61 1.26 -17.65
N ARG A 110 -44.43 2.16 -18.62
CA ARG A 110 -43.14 2.78 -18.96
C ARG A 110 -42.42 3.41 -17.76
N TRP A 111 -43.17 3.80 -16.72
CA TRP A 111 -42.62 4.26 -15.44
C TRP A 111 -41.75 3.21 -14.74
N GLN A 112 -42.06 1.91 -14.82
CA GLN A 112 -41.22 0.86 -14.24
C GLN A 112 -39.83 0.82 -14.90
N TRP A 113 -39.75 1.02 -16.21
CA TRP A 113 -38.46 1.13 -16.90
C TRP A 113 -37.67 2.37 -16.48
N ALA A 114 -38.36 3.51 -16.27
CA ALA A 114 -37.73 4.70 -15.72
C ALA A 114 -37.22 4.48 -14.28
N LEU A 115 -38.00 3.77 -13.44
CA LEU A 115 -37.60 3.40 -12.08
C LEU A 115 -36.37 2.48 -12.10
N VAL A 116 -36.37 1.44 -12.93
CA VAL A 116 -35.23 0.52 -13.08
C VAL A 116 -34.00 1.25 -13.58
N ALA A 117 -34.12 2.13 -14.58
CA ALA A 117 -33.01 2.94 -15.06
C ALA A 117 -32.47 3.89 -13.98
N GLY A 118 -33.36 4.51 -13.19
CA GLY A 118 -32.99 5.35 -12.06
C GLY A 118 -32.25 4.56 -10.96
N LEU A 119 -32.74 3.37 -10.60
CA LEU A 119 -32.08 2.48 -9.64
C LEU A 119 -30.73 1.99 -10.16
N ALA A 120 -30.63 1.65 -11.45
CA ALA A 120 -29.38 1.23 -12.06
C ALA A 120 -28.34 2.36 -12.08
N LEU A 121 -28.75 3.59 -12.40
CA LEU A 121 -27.88 4.76 -12.33
C LEU A 121 -27.42 5.02 -10.90
N LEU A 122 -28.34 4.97 -9.93
CA LEU A 122 -28.02 5.15 -8.52
C LEU A 122 -27.03 4.09 -8.03
N LEU A 123 -27.23 2.83 -8.40
CA LEU A 123 -26.32 1.74 -8.08
C LEU A 123 -24.95 1.95 -8.72
N GLY A 124 -24.89 2.39 -9.98
CA GLY A 124 -23.63 2.72 -10.65
C GLY A 124 -22.86 3.84 -9.94
N VAL A 125 -23.55 4.89 -9.51
CA VAL A 125 -22.95 5.96 -8.69
C VAL A 125 -22.45 5.43 -7.35
N GLN A 126 -23.21 4.56 -6.68
CA GLN A 126 -22.78 3.95 -5.41
C GLN A 126 -21.51 3.11 -5.59
N ILE A 127 -21.46 2.26 -6.62
CA ILE A 127 -20.28 1.44 -6.93
C ILE A 127 -19.07 2.34 -7.21
N LEU A 128 -19.26 3.40 -8.00
CA LEU A 128 -18.19 4.33 -8.36
C LEU A 128 -17.66 5.10 -7.14
N ILE A 129 -18.54 5.49 -6.22
CA ILE A 129 -18.14 6.12 -4.95
C ILE A 129 -17.46 5.11 -4.03
N ALA A 130 -17.93 3.86 -3.98
CA ALA A 130 -17.33 2.80 -3.18
C ALA A 130 -15.92 2.44 -3.68
N ASP A 131 -15.75 2.33 -5.00
CA ASP A 131 -14.49 1.94 -5.65
C ASP A 131 -13.60 3.13 -6.03
N ARG A 132 -13.99 4.34 -5.63
CA ARG A 132 -13.28 5.59 -5.96
C ARG A 132 -11.78 5.53 -5.63
N ALA A 133 -11.40 4.81 -4.57
CA ALA A 133 -10.02 4.71 -4.14
C ALA A 133 -9.18 3.87 -5.11
N ARG A 134 -9.71 2.74 -5.61
CA ARG A 134 -9.03 1.90 -6.59
C ARG A 134 -8.95 2.60 -7.94
N LEU A 135 -10.07 3.16 -8.40
CA LEU A 135 -10.13 3.91 -9.66
C LEU A 135 -9.28 5.19 -9.63
N ALA A 136 -9.00 5.77 -8.46
CA ALA A 136 -8.11 6.90 -8.32
C ALA A 136 -6.62 6.54 -8.21
N ALA A 137 -6.30 5.26 -8.00
CA ALA A 137 -4.92 4.77 -7.98
C ALA A 137 -4.34 4.60 -9.40
N ASP A 138 -5.21 4.43 -10.39
CA ASP A 138 -4.81 4.33 -11.79
C ASP A 138 -4.71 5.72 -12.44
N ALA A 139 -3.58 5.99 -13.09
CA ALA A 139 -3.29 7.29 -13.70
C ALA A 139 -4.25 7.63 -14.86
N GLY A 140 -4.79 6.62 -15.54
CA GLY A 140 -5.71 6.81 -16.66
C GLY A 140 -7.12 7.22 -16.23
N THR A 141 -7.64 6.66 -15.14
CA THR A 141 -9.01 6.88 -14.66
C THR A 141 -9.12 8.01 -13.65
N ARG A 142 -8.04 8.36 -12.95
CA ARG A 142 -8.01 9.47 -11.98
C ARG A 142 -8.60 10.80 -12.48
N PRO A 143 -8.35 11.30 -13.71
CA PRO A 143 -8.94 12.56 -14.18
C PRO A 143 -10.47 12.49 -14.32
N LEU A 144 -11.01 11.34 -14.72
CA LEU A 144 -12.47 11.13 -14.80
C LEU A 144 -13.08 11.11 -13.39
N VAL A 145 -12.45 10.36 -12.47
CA VAL A 145 -12.91 10.24 -11.08
C VAL A 145 -12.80 11.57 -10.34
N SER A 146 -11.74 12.36 -10.57
CA SER A 146 -11.57 13.67 -9.95
C SER A 146 -12.62 14.68 -10.44
N ALA A 147 -12.92 14.69 -11.74
CA ALA A 147 -13.99 15.51 -12.31
C ALA A 147 -15.36 15.13 -11.71
N LEU A 148 -15.66 13.83 -11.64
CA LEU A 148 -16.91 13.36 -11.04
C LEU A 148 -16.98 13.70 -9.55
N CYS A 149 -15.89 13.53 -8.80
CA CYS A 149 -15.86 13.90 -7.39
C CYS A 149 -15.98 15.40 -7.14
N THR A 150 -15.55 16.23 -8.09
CA THR A 150 -15.77 17.69 -8.02
C THR A 150 -17.27 18.01 -8.08
N VAL A 151 -18.02 17.33 -8.93
CA VAL A 151 -19.48 17.50 -9.07
C VAL A 151 -20.24 16.89 -7.88
N LEU A 152 -19.89 15.67 -7.49
CA LEU A 152 -20.53 14.95 -6.38
C LEU A 152 -20.03 15.38 -4.99
N ARG A 153 -19.07 16.32 -4.93
CA ARG A 153 -18.41 16.80 -3.71
C ARG A 153 -17.82 15.68 -2.85
N CYS A 154 -17.27 14.63 -3.48
CA CYS A 154 -16.53 13.59 -2.77
C CYS A 154 -15.05 13.93 -2.58
N SER A 155 -14.47 13.40 -1.50
CA SER A 155 -13.03 13.45 -1.25
C SER A 155 -12.30 12.34 -2.02
N LEU A 156 -11.27 12.69 -2.77
CA LEU A 156 -10.37 11.75 -3.43
C LEU A 156 -9.13 11.52 -2.55
N PRO A 157 -8.65 10.27 -2.38
CA PRO A 157 -7.37 10.05 -1.71
C PRO A 157 -6.23 10.74 -2.47
N ALA A 158 -5.17 11.10 -1.74
CA ALA A 158 -3.94 11.63 -2.32
C ALA A 158 -3.34 10.61 -3.30
N TRP A 159 -2.58 11.09 -4.29
CA TRP A 159 -1.81 10.21 -5.17
C TRP A 159 -0.71 9.56 -4.35
N HIS A 160 -0.47 8.26 -4.58
CA HIS A 160 0.54 7.50 -3.89
C HIS A 160 1.24 6.56 -4.88
N GLU A 161 2.47 6.93 -5.20
CA GLU A 161 3.37 6.26 -6.15
C GLU A 161 4.81 6.45 -5.64
N PRO A 162 5.26 5.64 -4.67
CA PRO A 162 6.58 5.76 -4.07
C PRO A 162 7.73 5.62 -5.09
N SER A 163 7.51 4.84 -6.15
CA SER A 163 8.47 4.65 -7.25
C SER A 163 8.71 5.91 -8.09
N ALA A 164 7.83 6.91 -8.00
CA ALA A 164 7.99 8.18 -8.70
C ALA A 164 8.80 9.22 -7.90
N TYR A 165 9.33 8.87 -6.72
CA TYR A 165 10.33 9.70 -6.06
C TYR A 165 11.73 9.40 -6.56
N THR A 166 12.45 10.46 -6.94
CA THR A 166 13.84 10.35 -7.37
C THR A 166 14.76 10.94 -6.32
N MET A 167 15.74 10.14 -5.86
CA MET A 167 16.81 10.61 -4.98
C MET A 167 17.78 11.48 -5.79
N LEU A 168 17.96 12.74 -5.39
CA LEU A 168 18.83 13.70 -6.06
C LEU A 168 20.24 13.73 -5.43
N SER A 169 20.30 13.78 -4.10
CA SER A 169 21.56 13.70 -3.38
C SER A 169 21.38 13.00 -2.03
N ARG A 170 22.44 12.36 -1.58
CA ARG A 170 22.55 11.76 -0.25
C ARG A 170 23.97 11.95 0.24
N ASP A 171 24.09 12.46 1.46
CA ASP A 171 25.37 12.76 2.08
C ASP A 171 25.25 12.41 3.56
N ILE A 172 26.25 11.71 4.08
CA ILE A 172 26.27 11.22 5.46
C ILE A 172 27.59 11.65 6.05
N ARG A 173 27.50 12.45 7.12
CA ARG A 173 28.67 12.92 7.85
C ARG A 173 28.52 12.60 9.32
N PRO A 174 29.61 12.46 10.05
CA PRO A 174 29.54 12.42 11.49
C PRO A 174 28.94 13.72 12.06
N ALA A 175 28.11 13.61 13.09
CA ALA A 175 27.55 14.77 13.76
C ALA A 175 28.62 15.47 14.62
N PRO A 176 28.80 16.80 14.48
CA PRO A 176 29.82 17.52 15.24
C PRO A 176 29.48 17.48 16.73
N GLY A 177 30.47 17.13 17.56
CA GLY A 177 30.33 17.10 19.03
C GLY A 177 29.55 15.91 19.59
N GLN A 178 29.10 14.96 18.76
CA GLN A 178 28.36 13.77 19.20
C GLN A 178 29.02 12.49 18.65
N PRO A 179 29.84 11.78 19.45
CA PRO A 179 30.46 10.53 19.00
C PRO A 179 29.39 9.45 18.77
N GLY A 180 29.52 8.72 17.67
CA GLY A 180 28.58 7.64 17.31
C GLY A 180 27.22 8.13 16.75
N VAL A 181 27.09 9.41 16.42
CA VAL A 181 25.93 9.96 15.72
C VAL A 181 26.32 10.38 14.32
N LEU A 182 25.50 10.00 13.34
CA LEU A 182 25.62 10.39 11.94
C LEU A 182 24.54 11.41 11.61
N GLN A 183 24.95 12.51 11.00
CA GLN A 183 24.09 13.50 10.37
C GLN A 183 23.87 13.09 8.92
N VAL A 184 22.62 12.82 8.56
CA VAL A 184 22.22 12.48 7.20
C VAL A 184 21.61 13.72 6.56
N HIS A 185 22.02 14.00 5.33
CA HIS A 185 21.40 14.97 4.43
C HIS A 185 20.92 14.23 3.18
N ALA A 186 19.64 14.37 2.86
CA ALA A 186 19.07 13.79 1.66
C ALA A 186 18.23 14.82 0.93
N SER A 187 18.26 14.78 -0.40
CA SER A 187 17.33 15.52 -1.24
C SER A 187 16.70 14.62 -2.27
N PHE A 188 15.41 14.83 -2.51
CA PHE A 188 14.62 14.05 -3.45
C PHE A 188 13.58 14.92 -4.12
N ARG A 189 13.03 14.44 -5.23
CA ARG A 189 12.00 15.13 -6.01
C ARG A 189 10.81 14.21 -6.26
N ASN A 190 9.62 14.77 -6.26
CA ASN A 190 8.42 14.08 -6.73
C ASN A 190 8.34 14.18 -8.27
N ASP A 191 8.62 13.08 -8.97
CA ASP A 191 8.49 13.00 -10.44
C ASP A 191 7.12 12.46 -10.88
N ALA A 192 6.18 12.25 -9.95
CA ALA A 192 4.81 11.84 -10.31
C ALA A 192 4.03 12.98 -10.98
N ARG A 193 2.95 12.60 -11.69
CA ARG A 193 2.06 13.56 -12.38
C ARG A 193 1.20 14.41 -11.44
N TRP A 194 1.15 14.08 -10.16
CA TRP A 194 0.32 14.75 -9.16
C TRP A 194 1.07 14.98 -7.85
N ALA A 195 0.55 15.90 -7.03
CA ALA A 195 1.01 16.11 -5.67
C ALA A 195 0.82 14.85 -4.81
N GLN A 196 1.87 14.51 -4.06
CA GLN A 196 1.92 13.32 -3.21
C GLN A 196 2.20 13.69 -1.76
N ALA A 197 1.77 12.85 -0.82
CA ALA A 197 2.14 13.00 0.58
C ALA A 197 3.65 12.80 0.77
N TRP A 198 4.23 13.30 1.85
CA TRP A 198 5.64 13.04 2.17
C TRP A 198 5.92 11.53 2.31
N PRO A 199 6.96 10.98 1.64
CA PRO A 199 7.22 9.54 1.66
C PRO A 199 7.85 9.10 2.98
N ALA A 200 7.66 7.83 3.35
CA ALA A 200 8.49 7.23 4.39
C ALA A 200 9.88 6.92 3.81
N LEU A 201 10.95 7.29 4.53
CA LEU A 201 12.32 7.07 4.08
C LEU A 201 12.91 5.86 4.77
N ARG A 202 13.21 4.80 4.02
CA ARG A 202 13.88 3.62 4.55
C ARG A 202 15.38 3.72 4.29
N LEU A 203 16.16 3.79 5.36
CA LEU A 203 17.61 3.72 5.32
C LEU A 203 18.05 2.29 5.65
N SER A 204 18.82 1.68 4.75
CA SER A 204 19.49 0.40 5.02
C SER A 204 20.99 0.61 5.13
N LEU A 205 21.57 -0.02 6.13
CA LEU A 205 23.00 -0.06 6.43
C LEU A 205 23.52 -1.41 5.98
N SER A 206 24.60 -1.43 5.21
CA SER A 206 25.23 -2.66 4.75
C SER A 206 26.71 -2.70 5.09
N ASP A 207 27.21 -3.91 5.33
CA ASP A 207 28.64 -4.19 5.51
C ASP A 207 29.40 -4.20 4.16
N ALA A 208 30.70 -4.47 4.21
CA ALA A 208 31.56 -4.57 3.03
C ALA A 208 31.15 -5.72 2.07
N ASP A 209 30.47 -6.75 2.61
CA ASP A 209 30.00 -7.91 1.85
C ASP A 209 28.60 -7.67 1.25
N GLY A 210 28.02 -6.48 1.45
CA GLY A 210 26.70 -6.08 0.96
C GLY A 210 25.54 -6.59 1.80
N ARG A 211 25.79 -7.24 2.95
CA ARG A 211 24.73 -7.73 3.83
C ARG A 211 24.14 -6.57 4.61
N VAL A 212 22.81 -6.50 4.63
CA VAL A 212 22.08 -5.48 5.41
C VAL A 212 22.22 -5.81 6.89
N ILE A 213 22.97 -4.99 7.61
CA ILE A 213 23.24 -5.10 9.05
C ILE A 213 22.22 -4.33 9.89
N GLY A 214 21.48 -3.40 9.27
CA GLY A 214 20.45 -2.64 9.96
C GLY A 214 19.56 -1.90 8.97
N ARG A 215 18.31 -1.67 9.37
CA ARG A 215 17.35 -0.90 8.58
C ARG A 215 16.44 -0.12 9.51
N ARG A 216 16.19 1.13 9.17
CA ARG A 216 15.22 1.98 9.86
C ARG A 216 14.39 2.75 8.85
N THR A 217 13.08 2.74 9.07
CA THR A 217 12.14 3.58 8.33
C THR A 217 11.86 4.83 9.15
N PHE A 218 12.06 5.99 8.53
CA PHE A 218 11.80 7.31 9.08
C PHE A 218 10.49 7.83 8.51
N GLN A 219 9.54 8.12 9.40
CA GLN A 219 8.28 8.73 9.05
C GLN A 219 8.48 10.22 8.73
N PRO A 220 7.59 10.85 7.94
CA PRO A 220 7.65 12.28 7.64
C PRO A 220 7.85 13.17 8.87
N ALA A 221 7.18 12.86 9.97
CA ALA A 221 7.32 13.61 11.22
C ALA A 221 8.75 13.59 11.81
N GLU A 222 9.53 12.53 11.57
CA GLU A 222 10.88 12.38 12.12
C GLU A 222 11.93 13.21 11.38
N TYR A 223 11.76 13.42 10.07
CA TYR A 223 12.75 14.14 9.25
C TYR A 223 12.32 15.56 8.84
N LEU A 224 11.03 15.89 8.92
CA LEU A 224 10.53 17.25 8.66
C LEU A 224 10.65 18.18 9.87
N GLY A 225 10.78 17.60 11.07
CA GLY A 225 10.81 18.35 12.33
C GLY A 225 9.42 18.86 12.77
N PRO A 226 9.35 19.45 13.98
CA PRO A 226 8.07 19.77 14.64
C PRO A 226 7.31 20.96 14.04
N THR A 227 7.97 21.79 13.22
CA THR A 227 7.37 23.00 12.63
C THR A 227 6.74 22.76 11.26
N ALA A 228 6.99 21.59 10.65
CA ALA A 228 6.46 21.26 9.34
C ALA A 228 5.05 20.68 9.44
N ASP A 229 4.18 21.03 8.50
CA ASP A 229 2.85 20.43 8.38
C ASP A 229 2.97 19.02 7.76
N PRO A 230 2.65 17.95 8.50
CA PRO A 230 2.68 16.59 7.96
C PRO A 230 1.62 16.35 6.87
N GLN A 231 0.60 17.20 6.78
CA GLN A 231 -0.43 17.15 5.74
C GLN A 231 -0.03 17.93 4.48
N ALA A 232 1.08 18.67 4.51
CA ALA A 232 1.62 19.28 3.32
C ALA A 232 1.97 18.21 2.29
N ARG A 233 1.84 18.57 1.00
CA ARG A 233 2.13 17.67 -0.12
C ARG A 233 3.31 18.20 -0.90
N LEU A 234 4.05 17.28 -1.50
CA LEU A 234 5.10 17.60 -2.44
C LEU A 234 4.49 17.65 -3.84
N GLU A 235 4.45 18.84 -4.45
CA GLU A 235 3.90 19.07 -5.78
C GLU A 235 4.71 18.34 -6.87
N GLN A 236 4.13 18.19 -8.05
CA GLN A 236 4.84 17.63 -9.21
C GLN A 236 6.12 18.44 -9.50
N GLY A 237 7.25 17.75 -9.62
CA GLY A 237 8.56 18.34 -9.87
C GLY A 237 9.16 19.08 -8.68
N GLN A 238 8.45 19.18 -7.55
CA GLN A 238 8.97 19.85 -6.36
C GLN A 238 10.04 18.98 -5.69
N SER A 239 11.16 19.61 -5.34
CA SER A 239 12.25 18.97 -4.60
C SER A 239 12.16 19.32 -3.12
N ALA A 240 12.54 18.37 -2.29
CA ALA A 240 12.64 18.53 -0.85
C ALA A 240 14.06 18.20 -0.38
N GLN A 241 14.50 18.91 0.65
CA GLN A 241 15.76 18.64 1.34
C GLN A 241 15.46 18.37 2.81
N VAL A 242 15.99 17.27 3.32
CA VAL A 242 15.73 16.79 4.68
C VAL A 242 17.06 16.48 5.36
N SER A 243 17.09 16.67 6.68
CA SER A 243 18.25 16.36 7.50
C SER A 243 17.83 15.76 8.82
N PHE A 244 18.40 14.61 9.17
CA PHE A 244 18.09 13.92 10.42
C PHE A 244 19.33 13.23 10.98
N GLN A 245 19.27 12.91 12.27
CA GLN A 245 20.37 12.25 13.00
C GLN A 245 20.04 10.79 13.23
N LEU A 246 21.06 9.94 13.14
CA LEU A 246 20.97 8.51 13.40
C LEU A 246 22.14 8.07 14.27
N HIS A 247 21.86 7.25 15.29
CA HIS A 247 22.90 6.55 16.04
C HIS A 247 23.48 5.42 15.21
N GLU A 248 24.80 5.41 15.09
CA GLU A 248 25.53 4.39 14.37
C GLU A 248 25.47 3.06 15.16
N PRO A 249 25.02 1.95 14.55
CA PRO A 249 25.13 0.64 15.18
C PRO A 249 26.60 0.24 15.31
N ALA A 250 26.95 -0.55 16.34
CA ALA A 250 28.33 -0.97 16.62
C ALA A 250 29.00 -1.82 15.50
N ALA A 251 28.23 -2.22 14.47
CA ALA A 251 28.73 -2.98 13.34
C ALA A 251 29.40 -2.06 12.32
N ALA A 252 30.53 -2.51 11.75
CA ALA A 252 31.27 -1.81 10.71
C ALA A 252 30.45 -1.67 9.42
N THR A 253 29.61 -0.63 9.39
CA THR A 253 28.86 -0.23 8.20
C THR A 253 29.87 0.24 7.15
N VAL A 254 29.60 -0.02 5.86
CA VAL A 254 30.45 0.49 4.76
C VAL A 254 29.60 1.13 3.68
N ALA A 255 28.33 0.74 3.55
CA ALA A 255 27.41 1.26 2.55
C ALA A 255 26.04 1.65 3.14
N PHE A 256 25.40 2.61 2.49
CA PHE A 256 24.08 3.14 2.85
C PHE A 256 23.19 3.20 1.62
N SER A 257 21.95 2.71 1.73
CA SER A 257 20.93 2.82 0.68
C SER A 257 19.64 3.44 1.21
N PHE A 258 18.96 4.17 0.34
CA PHE A 258 17.68 4.83 0.63
C PHE A 258 16.61 4.28 -0.31
N GLU A 259 15.45 3.95 0.26
CA GLU A 259 14.25 3.51 -0.44
C GLU A 259 13.05 4.36 0.01
N PHE A 260 12.13 4.62 -0.90
CA PHE A 260 10.88 5.36 -0.63
C PHE A 260 9.72 4.39 -0.44
N HIS A 261 8.86 4.66 0.55
CA HIS A 261 7.66 3.87 0.88
C HIS A 261 6.42 4.75 1.07
#